data_AF-A0A6B3CVW9-F1
#
_entry.id   AF-A0A6B3CVW9-F1
#
_cell.length_a   1.000
_cell.length_b   1.000
_cell.length_c   1.000
_cell.angle_alpha   90.00
_cell.angle_beta   90.00
_cell.angle_gamma   90.00
#
_symmetry.space_group_name_H-M   'P 1'
#
loop_
_entity.id
_entity.type
_entity.pdbx_description
1 polymer ?
#
loop_
_entity_poly.entity_id
_entity_poly.type
_entity_poly.pdbx_seq_one_letter_code
_entity_poly.pdbx_strand_id
1 'polypeptide(L)'
;MKRRRTVHALAAAAAGAALVIGGSSAAVAAPSAAPAVSVSPATGLSDGDTVAVQITGFAPSTTVYAAECAVLADGVVACNVPDALVLTTDANGAASGDSFARATFQGTDLATGET
;
A
#
# COMPACT_ATOMS: atom_id res chain seq x y z
N MET A 1 67.54 -25.43 37.05
CA MET A 1 66.10 -25.24 37.31
C MET A 1 65.32 -25.49 36.02
N LYS A 2 64.26 -26.29 36.11
CA LYS A 2 63.38 -26.78 35.02
C LYS A 2 62.51 -25.66 34.43
N ARG A 3 62.29 -25.70 33.10
CA ARG A 3 60.99 -25.56 32.36
C ARG A 3 61.33 -25.32 30.86
N ARG A 4 61.59 -26.34 30.05
CA ARG A 4 60.62 -27.09 29.21
C ARG A 4 59.54 -26.22 28.56
N ARG A 5 59.64 -25.98 27.24
CA ARG A 5 58.49 -25.94 26.32
C ARG A 5 58.88 -26.57 24.98
N THR A 6 58.14 -27.62 24.65
CA THR A 6 58.31 -28.57 23.55
C THR A 6 57.75 -28.04 22.24
N VAL A 7 58.35 -28.48 21.13
CA VAL A 7 58.03 -28.25 19.72
C VAL A 7 56.76 -29.00 19.34
N HIS A 8 55.86 -28.44 18.51
CA HIS A 8 55.05 -29.24 17.56
C HIS A 8 54.75 -28.44 16.29
N ALA A 9 55.12 -29.03 15.16
CA ALA A 9 54.91 -28.54 13.82
C ALA A 9 53.47 -28.78 13.33
N LEU A 10 53.04 -27.88 12.44
CA LEU A 10 52.13 -28.03 11.29
C LEU A 10 51.09 -29.16 11.32
N ALA A 11 49.81 -28.79 11.30
CA ALA A 11 48.72 -29.62 10.79
C ALA A 11 47.87 -28.84 9.77
N ALA A 12 47.48 -29.55 8.73
CA ALA A 12 47.09 -29.08 7.41
C ALA A 12 45.68 -28.48 7.30
N ALA A 13 45.48 -27.68 6.26
CA ALA A 13 44.18 -27.23 5.79
C ALA A 13 43.32 -28.41 5.27
N ALA A 14 42.04 -28.42 5.63
CA ALA A 14 40.99 -29.10 4.87
C ALA A 14 39.71 -28.24 4.94
N ALA A 15 39.30 -27.75 3.78
CA ALA A 15 38.10 -26.95 3.60
C ALA A 15 36.85 -27.81 3.81
N GLY A 16 35.97 -27.42 4.74
CA GLY A 16 34.64 -27.99 4.90
C GLY A 16 33.60 -26.97 4.46
N ALA A 17 33.34 -26.86 3.16
CA ALA A 17 32.21 -26.07 2.65
C ALA A 17 30.93 -26.90 2.82
N ALA A 18 30.14 -26.61 3.85
CA ALA A 18 28.79 -27.16 3.99
C ALA A 18 27.86 -26.46 2.99
N LEU A 19 27.46 -27.17 1.93
CA LEU A 19 26.40 -26.71 1.02
C LEU A 19 25.06 -26.70 1.77
N VAL A 20 24.60 -25.51 2.14
CA VAL A 20 23.23 -25.31 2.61
C VAL A 20 22.34 -25.34 1.37
N ILE A 21 21.63 -26.44 1.16
CA ILE A 21 20.62 -26.53 0.10
C ILE A 21 19.44 -25.67 0.56
N GLY A 22 19.45 -24.39 0.20
CA GLY A 22 18.35 -23.48 0.44
C GLY A 22 17.13 -23.93 -0.34
N GLY A 23 16.17 -24.54 0.35
CA GLY A 23 14.86 -24.83 -0.23
C GLY A 23 14.15 -23.52 -0.55
N SER A 24 14.05 -23.17 -1.83
CA SER A 24 13.22 -22.06 -2.28
C SER A 24 11.76 -22.47 -2.16
N SER A 25 11.12 -22.14 -1.04
CA SER A 25 9.65 -22.14 -0.96
C SER A 25 9.16 -21.06 -1.91
N ALA A 26 8.75 -21.46 -3.12
CA ALA A 26 7.98 -20.58 -3.99
C ALA A 26 6.71 -20.21 -3.22
N ALA A 27 6.63 -18.97 -2.74
CA ALA A 27 5.41 -18.45 -2.16
C ALA A 27 4.34 -18.52 -3.24
N VAL A 28 3.36 -19.41 -3.07
CA VAL A 28 2.13 -19.36 -3.86
C VAL A 28 1.51 -18.00 -3.56
N ALA A 29 1.50 -17.11 -4.56
CA ALA A 29 0.77 -15.88 -4.48
C ALA A 29 -0.71 -16.24 -4.32
N ALA A 30 -1.28 -15.93 -3.16
CA ALA A 30 -2.72 -16.01 -2.97
C ALA A 30 -3.41 -15.11 -4.01
N PRO A 31 -4.61 -15.46 -4.50
CA PRO A 31 -5.35 -14.57 -5.38
C PRO A 31 -5.54 -13.23 -4.67
N SER A 32 -5.04 -12.15 -5.29
CA SER A 32 -5.27 -10.79 -4.81
C SER A 32 -6.78 -10.57 -4.79
N ALA A 33 -7.33 -10.22 -3.63
CA ALA A 33 -8.71 -9.77 -3.56
C ALA A 33 -8.90 -8.59 -4.54
N ALA A 34 -10.04 -8.55 -5.24
CA ALA A 34 -10.34 -7.42 -6.10
C ALA A 34 -10.42 -6.13 -5.26
N PRO A 35 -9.89 -4.99 -5.75
CA PRO A 35 -10.03 -3.73 -5.05
C PRO A 35 -11.49 -3.39 -4.78
N ALA A 36 -11.79 -2.98 -3.56
CA ALA A 36 -13.13 -2.58 -3.14
C ALA A 36 -13.08 -1.29 -2.32
N VAL A 37 -14.12 -0.46 -2.47
CA VAL A 37 -14.29 0.82 -1.77
C VAL A 37 -15.69 0.85 -1.15
N SER A 38 -15.80 1.32 0.10
CA SER A 38 -17.06 1.62 0.75
C SER A 38 -17.05 3.02 1.37
N VAL A 39 -18.22 3.65 1.41
CA VAL A 39 -18.42 4.99 1.99
C VAL A 39 -19.66 4.94 2.88
N SER A 40 -19.58 5.50 4.09
CA SER A 40 -20.72 5.58 5.01
C SER A 40 -20.70 6.86 5.86
N PRO A 41 -21.82 7.59 5.97
CA PRO A 41 -23.05 7.45 5.20
C PRO A 41 -22.84 7.77 3.70
N ALA A 42 -23.70 7.25 2.83
CA ALA A 42 -23.62 7.47 1.37
C ALA A 42 -24.86 8.18 0.79
N THR A 43 -25.87 8.45 1.62
CA THR A 43 -27.15 9.04 1.21
C THR A 43 -27.67 9.96 2.30
N GLY A 44 -28.51 10.94 1.93
CA GLY A 44 -29.03 11.92 2.89
C GLY A 44 -27.96 12.88 3.39
N LEU A 45 -26.91 13.08 2.59
CA LEU A 45 -25.78 13.94 2.90
C LEU A 45 -26.13 15.41 2.67
N SER A 46 -25.64 16.27 3.56
CA SER A 46 -25.56 17.71 3.41
C SER A 46 -24.13 18.13 3.07
N ASP A 47 -23.95 19.36 2.57
CA ASP A 47 -22.62 19.91 2.33
C ASP A 47 -21.79 19.94 3.63
N GLY A 48 -20.57 19.42 3.56
CA GLY A 48 -19.63 19.34 4.67
C GLY A 48 -19.84 18.13 5.60
N ASP A 49 -20.82 17.25 5.33
CA ASP A 49 -20.99 16.03 6.12
C ASP A 49 -19.74 15.16 6.06
N THR A 50 -19.34 14.63 7.21
CA THR A 50 -18.23 13.67 7.30
C THR A 50 -18.68 12.29 6.86
N VAL A 51 -17.91 11.67 5.97
CA VAL A 51 -18.12 10.30 5.52
C VAL A 51 -16.87 9.46 5.76
N ALA A 52 -17.06 8.22 6.23
CA ALA A 52 -15.98 7.26 6.42
C ALA A 52 -15.74 6.51 5.11
N VAL A 53 -14.54 6.63 4.55
CA VAL A 53 -14.08 5.89 3.36
C VAL A 53 -13.24 4.71 3.82
N GLN A 54 -13.55 3.51 3.33
CA GLN A 54 -12.71 2.32 3.53
C GLN A 54 -12.34 1.68 2.19
N ILE A 55 -11.12 1.21 2.09
CA ILE A 55 -10.60 0.49 0.91
C ILE A 55 -9.98 -0.85 1.33
N THR A 56 -10.09 -1.85 0.46
CA THR A 56 -9.49 -3.19 0.63
C THR A 56 -9.07 -3.78 -0.72
N GLY A 57 -8.15 -4.75 -0.71
CA GLY A 57 -7.69 -5.41 -1.95
C GLY A 57 -6.76 -4.54 -2.81
N PHE A 58 -6.25 -3.44 -2.27
CA PHE A 58 -5.24 -2.60 -2.93
C PHE A 58 -3.84 -3.19 -2.74
N ALA A 59 -2.86 -2.66 -3.48
CA ALA A 59 -1.46 -3.00 -3.22
C ALA A 59 -1.08 -2.60 -1.78
N PRO A 60 -0.36 -3.44 -1.01
CA PRO A 60 0.04 -3.10 0.35
C PRO A 60 1.09 -1.98 0.38
N SER A 61 1.15 -1.24 1.48
CA SER A 61 2.14 -0.16 1.71
C SER A 61 2.20 0.88 0.58
N THR A 62 1.05 1.19 -0.02
CA THR A 62 0.90 2.06 -1.18
C THR A 62 0.03 3.27 -0.85
N THR A 63 0.38 4.43 -1.38
CA THR A 63 -0.44 5.65 -1.31
C THR A 63 -1.61 5.56 -2.27
N VAL A 64 -2.81 5.80 -1.78
CA VAL A 64 -4.06 5.85 -2.55
C VAL A 64 -4.71 7.21 -2.35
N TYR A 65 -5.17 7.83 -3.44
CA TYR A 65 -5.92 9.08 -3.42
C TYR A 65 -7.40 8.76 -3.65
N ALA A 66 -8.25 9.14 -2.71
CA ALA A 66 -9.70 9.06 -2.83
C ALA A 66 -10.27 10.48 -2.98
N ALA A 67 -10.93 10.75 -4.11
CA ALA A 67 -11.53 12.06 -4.39
C ALA A 67 -13.03 11.90 -4.67
N GLU A 68 -13.80 12.91 -4.29
CA GLU A 68 -15.20 13.05 -4.72
C GLU A 68 -15.23 13.47 -6.20
N CYS A 69 -15.99 12.75 -7.02
CA CYS A 69 -16.03 12.97 -8.47
C CYS A 69 -17.47 12.96 -8.99
N ALA A 70 -17.68 13.69 -10.07
CA ALA A 70 -18.90 13.67 -10.86
C ALA A 70 -18.58 13.36 -12.32
N VAL A 71 -19.51 12.66 -12.99
CA VAL A 71 -19.47 12.46 -14.44
C VAL A 71 -20.31 13.56 -15.09
N LEU A 72 -19.67 14.36 -15.94
CA LEU A 72 -20.32 15.44 -16.68
C LEU A 72 -21.06 14.90 -17.91
N ALA A 73 -21.87 15.74 -18.55
CA ALA A 73 -22.76 15.33 -19.66
C ALA A 73 -22.01 14.80 -20.90
N ASP A 74 -20.77 15.21 -21.09
CA ASP A 74 -19.86 14.77 -22.15
C ASP A 74 -19.02 13.53 -21.76
N GLY A 75 -19.25 12.98 -20.57
CA GLY A 75 -18.52 11.82 -20.04
C GLY A 75 -17.20 12.16 -19.35
N VAL A 76 -16.85 13.44 -19.23
CA VAL A 76 -15.67 13.88 -18.47
C VAL A 76 -15.87 13.56 -16.99
N VAL A 77 -14.84 12.99 -16.36
CA VAL A 77 -14.82 12.75 -14.91
C VAL A 77 -14.10 13.92 -14.25
N ALA A 78 -14.86 14.76 -13.56
CA ALA A 78 -14.35 15.92 -12.85
C ALA A 78 -14.34 15.65 -11.35
N CYS A 79 -13.19 15.81 -10.69
CA CYS A 79 -13.00 15.46 -9.30
C CYS A 79 -12.59 16.66 -8.44
N ASN A 80 -13.02 16.68 -7.19
CA ASN A 80 -12.51 17.60 -6.17
C ASN A 80 -11.11 17.16 -5.72
N VAL A 81 -10.10 17.49 -6.53
CA VAL A 81 -8.70 17.13 -6.26
C VAL A 81 -8.12 17.82 -5.02
N PRO A 82 -8.38 19.11 -4.74
CA PRO A 82 -7.82 19.79 -3.56
C PRO A 82 -8.23 19.15 -2.22
N ASP A 83 -9.45 18.59 -2.13
CA ASP A 83 -9.96 17.93 -0.93
C ASP A 83 -9.76 16.40 -0.95
N ALA A 84 -8.92 15.86 -1.83
CA ALA A 84 -8.70 14.42 -1.92
C ALA A 84 -8.13 13.85 -0.61
N LEU A 85 -8.74 12.77 -0.15
CA LEU A 85 -8.28 11.99 0.99
C LEU A 85 -7.08 11.13 0.58
N VAL A 86 -5.96 11.31 1.28
CA VAL A 86 -4.75 10.51 1.08
C VAL A 86 -4.72 9.37 2.09
N LEU A 87 -4.73 8.13 1.58
CA LEU A 87 -4.66 6.91 2.36
C LEU A 87 -3.32 6.21 2.11
N THR A 88 -2.81 5.54 3.13
CA THR A 88 -1.71 4.58 2.99
C THR A 88 -2.21 3.21 3.38
N THR A 89 -2.11 2.25 2.46
CA THR A 89 -2.58 0.88 2.72
C THR A 89 -1.66 0.14 3.67
N ASP A 90 -2.26 -0.69 4.53
CA ASP A 90 -1.55 -1.59 5.42
C ASP A 90 -0.91 -2.77 4.64
N ALA A 91 -0.33 -3.73 5.37
CA ALA A 91 0.27 -4.93 4.78
C ALA A 91 -0.74 -5.86 4.07
N ASN A 92 -2.04 -5.67 4.31
CA ASN A 92 -3.12 -6.44 3.70
C ASN A 92 -3.78 -5.70 2.53
N GLY A 93 -3.31 -4.50 2.19
CA GLY A 93 -3.94 -3.70 1.13
C GLY A 93 -5.22 -2.98 1.57
N ALA A 94 -5.38 -2.71 2.87
CA ALA A 94 -6.53 -2.02 3.44
C ALA A 94 -6.16 -0.65 4.02
N ALA A 95 -7.08 0.31 3.95
CA ALA A 95 -6.97 1.60 4.64
C ALA A 95 -8.36 2.19 4.89
N SER A 96 -8.43 3.17 5.79
CA SER A 96 -9.63 3.95 6.03
C SER A 96 -9.28 5.37 6.43
N GLY A 97 -10.18 6.30 6.15
CA GLY A 97 -10.08 7.69 6.59
C GLY A 97 -11.39 8.42 6.39
N ASP A 98 -11.46 9.61 6.98
CA ASP A 98 -12.64 10.47 6.86
C ASP A 98 -12.46 11.45 5.71
N SER A 99 -13.54 11.72 4.99
CA SER A 99 -13.62 12.77 3.97
C SER A 99 -14.86 13.63 4.22
N PHE A 100 -14.96 14.76 3.52
CA PHE A 100 -16.11 15.66 3.60
C PHE A 100 -16.85 15.62 2.28
N ALA A 101 -18.13 15.28 2.32
CA ALA A 101 -19.00 15.35 1.15
C ALA A 101 -19.26 16.82 0.79
N ARG A 102 -19.21 17.16 -0.49
CA ARG A 102 -19.50 18.51 -0.98
C ARG A 102 -20.74 18.50 -1.87
N ALA A 103 -21.72 19.33 -1.55
CA ALA A 103 -22.88 19.50 -2.44
C ALA A 103 -22.48 20.14 -3.76
N THR A 104 -21.43 20.96 -3.73
CA THR A 104 -20.79 21.56 -4.91
C THR A 104 -19.29 21.64 -4.70
N PHE A 105 -18.51 21.35 -5.73
CA PHE A 105 -17.05 21.49 -5.71
C PHE A 105 -16.55 21.96 -7.07
N GLN A 106 -15.36 22.57 -7.09
CA GLN A 106 -14.65 22.83 -8.34
C GLN A 106 -14.03 21.52 -8.81
N GLY A 107 -14.53 20.99 -9.92
CA GLY A 107 -14.05 19.74 -10.49
C GLY A 107 -12.82 19.95 -11.35
N THR A 108 -11.83 19.07 -11.23
CA THR A 108 -10.69 18.97 -12.14
C THR A 108 -10.87 17.73 -13.00
N ASP A 109 -10.80 17.88 -14.32
CA ASP A 109 -10.75 16.76 -15.26
C ASP A 109 -9.48 15.94 -15.00
N LEU A 110 -9.64 14.66 -14.66
CA LEU A 110 -8.50 13.78 -14.39
C LEU A 110 -7.68 13.43 -15.64
N ALA A 111 -8.23 13.59 -16.84
CA ALA A 111 -7.53 13.32 -18.09
C ALA A 111 -6.63 14.49 -18.51
N THR A 112 -7.06 15.73 -18.28
CA THR A 112 -6.40 16.93 -18.80
C THR A 112 -5.82 17.84 -17.71
N GLY A 113 -6.34 17.76 -16.49
CA GLY A 113 -6.01 18.66 -15.39
C GLY A 113 -6.74 20.01 -15.46
N GLU A 114 -7.67 20.20 -16.40
CA GLU A 114 -8.45 21.44 -16.51
C GLU A 114 -9.56 21.52 -15.47
N THR A 115 -9.94 22.73 -15.07
CA THR A 115 -10.95 23.03 -14.02
C THR A 115 -12.15 23.78 -14.57
#